data_AF-A0A2V7MER3-F1
#
_entry.id   AF-A0A2V7MER3-F1
#
_cell.length_a   1.000
_cell.length_b   1.000
_cell.length_c   1.000
_cell.angle_alpha   90.00
_cell.angle_beta   90.00
_cell.angle_gamma   90.00
#
_symmetry.space_group_name_H-M   'P 1'
#
loop_
_entity.id
_entity.type
_entity.pdbx_description
1 polymer ?
#
loop_
_entity_poly.entity_id
_entity_poly.type
_entity_poly.pdbx_seq_one_letter_code
_entity_poly.pdbx_strand_id
1 'polypeptide(L)'
;MPNKQAVFETAKGRIEVELFADEVPATVANFEKLANSAFYDGTKFHRVIPNFMIQGGDPYSKTGKGRVGTGGPGYTIKCETHRVK
;
A
#
# COMPACT_ATOMS: atom_id res chain seq x y z
N MET A 1 22.77 2.99 3.01
CA MET A 1 22.38 2.12 1.88
C MET A 1 21.27 2.85 1.13
N PRO A 2 21.09 2.68 -0.19
CA PRO A 2 19.95 3.28 -0.86
C PRO A 2 18.64 2.73 -0.29
N ASN A 3 17.64 3.60 -0.14
CA ASN A 3 16.31 3.19 0.32
C ASN A 3 15.68 2.20 -0.66
N LYS A 4 14.76 1.38 -0.15
CA LYS A 4 13.99 0.47 -1.01
C LYS A 4 13.09 1.28 -1.94
N GLN A 5 12.85 0.78 -3.13
CA GLN A 5 11.93 1.38 -4.10
C GLN A 5 10.77 0.43 -4.39
N ALA A 6 9.60 1.00 -4.67
CA ALA A 6 8.45 0.25 -5.16
C ALA A 6 7.91 0.88 -6.43
N VAL A 7 7.54 0.02 -7.38
CA VAL A 7 7.00 0.41 -8.68
C VAL A 7 5.58 -0.13 -8.79
N PHE A 8 4.63 0.75 -9.08
CA PHE A 8 3.25 0.40 -9.35
C PHE A 8 2.99 0.54 -10.85
N GLU A 9 2.68 -0.58 -11.49
CA GLU A 9 2.16 -0.58 -12.85
C GLU A 9 0.64 -0.44 -12.79
N THR A 10 0.12 0.66 -13.33
CA THR A 10 -1.31 0.95 -13.31
C THR A 10 -1.83 1.21 -14.72
N ALA A 11 -3.15 1.09 -14.91
CA ALA A 11 -3.80 1.45 -16.17
C ALA A 11 -3.63 2.93 -16.56
N LYS A 12 -3.19 3.80 -15.64
CA LYS A 12 -2.94 5.22 -15.88
C LYS A 12 -1.45 5.59 -15.94
N GLY A 13 -0.57 4.59 -15.97
CA GLY A 13 0.87 4.77 -16.03
C GLY A 13 1.59 4.25 -14.80
N ARG A 14 2.92 4.35 -14.86
CA ARG A 14 3.84 3.89 -13.81
C ARG A 14 3.95 4.94 -12.71
N ILE A 15 3.94 4.47 -11.47
CA ILE A 15 4.26 5.28 -10.28
C ILE A 15 5.48 4.64 -9.60
N GLU A 16 6.51 5.42 -9.35
CA GLU A 16 7.72 4.97 -8.63
C GLU A 16 7.79 5.71 -7.30
N VAL A 17 8.03 4.97 -6.21
CA VAL A 17 8.14 5.54 -4.86
C VAL A 17 9.36 5.00 -4.13
N GLU A 18 9.90 5.82 -3.25
CA GLU A 18 10.97 5.46 -2.31
C GLU A 18 10.37 5.14 -0.94
N LEU A 19 10.90 4.11 -0.28
CA LEU A 19 10.41 3.60 1.00
C LEU A 19 11.44 3.86 2.11
N PHE A 20 11.03 4.61 3.12
CA PHE A 20 11.87 5.01 4.26
C PHE A 20 11.85 3.95 5.37
N ALA A 21 12.52 2.82 5.13
CA ALA A 21 12.57 1.69 6.07
C ALA A 21 13.19 2.06 7.43
N ASP A 22 14.09 3.04 7.46
CA ASP A 22 14.72 3.53 8.69
C ASP A 22 13.74 4.34 9.57
N GLU A 23 12.69 4.91 8.97
CA GLU A 23 11.69 5.69 9.71
C GLU A 23 10.53 4.84 10.20
N VAL A 24 10.03 3.95 9.34
CA VAL A 24 8.81 3.16 9.55
C VAL A 24 9.05 1.69 9.14
N PRO A 25 9.95 0.97 9.85
CA PRO A 25 10.41 -0.36 9.44
C PRO A 25 9.28 -1.38 9.38
N ALA A 26 8.32 -1.36 10.32
CA ALA A 26 7.22 -2.32 10.31
C ALA A 26 6.27 -2.07 9.14
N THR A 27 6.01 -0.80 8.82
CA THR A 27 5.16 -0.41 7.69
C THR A 27 5.81 -0.79 6.36
N VAL A 28 7.10 -0.52 6.17
CA VAL A 28 7.82 -0.88 4.94
C VAL A 28 7.91 -2.39 4.78
N ALA A 29 8.28 -3.13 5.83
CA ALA A 29 8.36 -4.59 5.78
C ALA A 29 7.00 -5.24 5.46
N ASN A 30 5.92 -4.70 6.04
CA ASN A 30 4.56 -5.16 5.74
C ASN A 30 4.17 -4.88 4.28
N PHE A 31 4.41 -3.66 3.80
CA PHE A 31 4.11 -3.26 2.42
C PHE A 31 4.89 -4.12 1.42
N GLU A 32 6.19 -4.29 1.62
CA GLU A 32 7.07 -5.11 0.78
C GLU A 32 6.59 -6.57 0.72
N LYS A 33 6.25 -7.15 1.88
CA LYS A 33 5.72 -8.52 1.93
C LYS A 33 4.44 -8.68 1.11
N LEU A 34 3.52 -7.72 1.20
CA LEU A 34 2.25 -7.75 0.46
C LEU A 34 2.45 -7.50 -1.04
N ALA A 35 3.34 -6.58 -1.40
CA ALA A 35 3.69 -6.31 -2.79
C ALA A 35 4.31 -7.55 -3.46
N ASN A 36 5.30 -8.17 -2.81
CA ASN A 36 6.00 -9.34 -3.34
C ASN A 36 5.15 -10.62 -3.34
N SER A 37 4.02 -10.65 -2.63
CA SER A 37 3.04 -11.75 -2.68
C SER A 37 1.89 -11.50 -3.66
N ALA A 38 2.01 -10.50 -4.55
CA ALA A 38 0.99 -10.10 -5.51
C ALA A 38 -0.37 -9.74 -4.85
N PHE A 39 -0.36 -9.31 -3.58
CA PHE A 39 -1.59 -9.00 -2.85
C PHE A 39 -2.37 -7.84 -3.49
N TYR A 40 -1.64 -6.81 -3.92
CA TYR A 40 -2.17 -5.57 -4.49
C TYR A 40 -2.58 -5.70 -5.96
N ASP A 41 -2.21 -6.78 -6.64
CA ASP A 41 -2.53 -6.99 -8.04
C ASP A 41 -4.05 -7.03 -8.26
N GLY A 42 -4.49 -6.26 -9.25
CA GLY A 42 -5.91 -6.10 -9.58
C GLY A 42 -6.72 -5.28 -8.58
N THR A 43 -6.12 -4.79 -7.47
CA THR A 43 -6.81 -3.85 -6.57
C THR A 43 -6.99 -2.50 -7.26
N LYS A 44 -8.07 -1.80 -6.92
CA LYS A 44 -8.45 -0.52 -7.52
C LYS A 44 -8.24 0.61 -6.52
N PHE A 45 -7.92 1.80 -7.04
CA PHE A 45 -8.08 3.05 -6.30
C PHE A 45 -9.58 3.34 -6.18
N HIS A 46 -10.18 2.97 -5.06
CA HIS A 46 -11.63 3.03 -4.86
C HIS A 46 -12.10 4.36 -4.28
N ARG A 47 -11.17 5.21 -3.82
CA ARG A 47 -11.48 6.55 -3.33
C ARG A 47 -10.48 7.54 -3.91
N VAL A 48 -11.02 8.55 -4.60
CA VAL A 48 -10.26 9.62 -5.25
C VAL A 48 -10.87 10.94 -4.81
N ILE A 49 -10.08 11.78 -4.13
CA ILE A 49 -10.46 13.13 -3.74
C ILE A 49 -9.54 14.09 -4.51
N PRO A 50 -10.10 14.89 -5.43
CA PRO A 50 -9.32 15.85 -6.20
C PRO A 50 -8.47 16.76 -5.30
N ASN A 51 -7.22 16.97 -5.69
CA ASN A 51 -6.25 17.83 -4.99
C ASN A 51 -5.96 17.44 -3.53
N PHE A 52 -6.23 16.20 -3.15
CA PHE A 52 -5.96 15.72 -1.80
C PHE A 52 -5.32 14.34 -1.79
N MET A 53 -6.07 13.30 -2.17
CA MET A 53 -5.62 11.93 -1.93
C MET A 53 -6.35 10.91 -2.80
N ILE A 54 -5.61 9.87 -3.17
CA ILE A 54 -6.14 8.61 -3.68
C ILE A 54 -5.88 7.50 -2.67
N GLN A 55 -6.84 6.59 -2.50
CA GLN A 55 -6.72 5.45 -1.60
C GLN A 55 -7.03 4.15 -2.36
N GLY A 56 -6.16 3.17 -2.18
CA GLY A 56 -6.21 1.86 -2.82
C GLY A 56 -5.77 0.75 -1.88
N GLY A 57 -5.45 -0.41 -2.44
CA GLY A 57 -4.91 -1.55 -1.68
C GLY A 57 -5.94 -2.43 -0.98
N ASP A 58 -7.23 -2.26 -1.28
CA ASP A 58 -8.31 -3.06 -0.70
C ASP A 58 -8.63 -4.31 -1.57
N PRO A 59 -8.51 -5.55 -1.05
CA PRO A 59 -8.86 -6.78 -1.78
C PRO A 59 -10.37 -6.94 -2.10
N TYR A 60 -11.27 -6.22 -1.43
CA TYR A 60 -12.68 -6.22 -1.83
C TYR A 60 -12.92 -5.41 -3.11
N SER A 61 -12.05 -4.46 -3.45
CA SER A 61 -12.11 -3.75 -4.74
C SER A 61 -11.84 -4.66 -5.95
N LYS A 62 -11.11 -5.77 -5.76
CA LYS A 62 -10.89 -6.81 -6.78
C LYS A 62 -11.95 -7.91 -6.77
N THR A 63 -12.38 -8.36 -5.59
CA THR A 63 -13.25 -9.54 -5.46
C THR A 63 -14.75 -9.24 -5.39
N GLY A 64 -15.13 -8.03 -4.97
CA GLY A 64 -16.52 -7.68 -4.65
C GLY A 64 -17.07 -8.38 -3.39
N LYS A 65 -16.24 -9.14 -2.65
CA LYS A 65 -16.66 -9.94 -1.50
C LYS A 65 -16.72 -9.15 -0.19
N GLY A 66 -17.33 -7.97 -0.21
CA GLY A 66 -17.44 -7.11 0.96
C GLY A 66 -17.57 -5.65 0.60
N ARG A 67 -17.65 -4.80 1.63
CA ARG A 67 -17.69 -3.36 1.44
C ARG A 67 -16.31 -2.86 1.03
N VAL A 68 -16.22 -2.26 -0.16
CA VAL A 68 -14.97 -1.63 -0.61
C VAL A 68 -14.57 -0.50 0.35
N GLY A 69 -13.30 -0.46 0.71
CA GLY A 69 -12.68 0.39 1.73
C GLY A 69 -12.46 -0.28 3.08
N THR A 70 -12.93 -1.52 3.29
CA THR A 70 -12.80 -2.23 4.58
C THR A 70 -12.00 -3.52 4.53
N GLY A 71 -11.53 -3.94 3.35
CA GLY A 71 -10.67 -5.12 3.24
C GLY A 71 -9.21 -4.82 3.59
N GLY A 72 -8.47 -5.87 3.90
CA GLY A 72 -7.06 -5.79 4.26
C GLY A 72 -6.43 -7.19 4.28
N PRO A 73 -5.17 -7.30 4.73
CA PRO A 73 -4.44 -8.57 4.72
C PRO A 73 -4.85 -9.54 5.83
N GLY A 74 -5.92 -9.24 6.58
CA GLY A 74 -6.41 -10.06 7.69
C GLY A 74 -5.74 -9.80 9.05
N TYR A 75 -4.85 -8.82 9.12
CA TYR A 75 -4.16 -8.39 10.35
C TYR A 75 -3.88 -6.89 10.31
N THR A 76 -3.49 -6.34 11.47
CA THR A 76 -3.12 -4.93 11.62
C THR A 76 -1.69 -4.81 12.15
N ILE A 77 -1.04 -3.70 11.84
CA ILE A 77 0.26 -3.32 12.38
C ILE A 77 0.09 -2.17 13.37
N LYS A 78 1.06 -2.00 14.27
CA LYS A 78 1.08 -0.85 15.19
C LYS A 78 1.33 0.45 14.40
N CYS A 79 0.77 1.55 14.89
CA CYS A 79 1.02 2.87 14.32
C CYS A 79 2.46 3.32 14.64
N GLU A 80 3.24 3.66 13.61
CA GLU A 80 4.58 4.20 13.73
C GLU A 80 4.51 5.73 13.57
N THR A 81 4.81 6.46 14.65
CA THR A 81 4.72 7.94 14.69
C THR A 81 6.07 8.63 14.89
N HIS A 82 7.12 7.85 15.17
CA HIS A 82 8.46 8.35 15.45
C HIS A 82 9.47 7.47 14.74
N ARG A 83 10.56 8.07 14.25
CA ARG A 83 11.69 7.32 13.70
C ARG A 83 12.26 6.37 14.75
N VAL A 84 12.52 5.14 14.34
CA VAL A 84 13.27 4.19 15.18
C VAL A 84 14.70 4.72 15.25
N LYS A 85 15.15 5.07 16.46
CA LYS A 85 16.51 5.56 16.72
C LYS A 85 17.52 4.42 16.67
#